data_AF-A0AAU1MXY5-F1
#
_entry.id   AF-A0AAU1MXY5-F1
#
_cell.length_a   1.000
_cell.length_b   1.000
_cell.length_c   1.000
_cell.angle_alpha   90.00
_cell.angle_beta   90.00
_cell.angle_gamma   90.00
#
_symmetry.space_group_name_H-M   'P 1'
#
loop_
_entity.id
_entity.type
_entity.pdbx_description
1 polymer ?
#
loop_
_entity_poly.entity_id
_entity_poly.type
_entity_poly.pdbx_seq_one_letter_code
_entity_poly.pdbx_strand_id
1 'polypeptide(L)'
;MSASDQEAAEQRVQDAVRRHARTRAFAEAEDVITAVLADPGVQEARARVEASETELGMELCARLQPFQDRYDQAVAEGDAARLTGVCGGKHGRWGRICVLPDGHETSMEEPHWGRTSEGRPIAGVGSAPDDW
;
A
#
# COMPACT_ATOMS: atom_id res chain seq x y z
N MET A 1 -29.86 11.79 -44.81
CA MET A 1 -28.90 11.02 -43.99
C MET A 1 -28.42 9.87 -44.84
N SER A 2 -27.11 9.75 -45.03
CA SER A 2 -26.51 8.63 -45.74
C SER A 2 -26.46 7.39 -44.85
N ALA A 3 -26.42 6.19 -45.43
CA ALA A 3 -26.21 4.94 -44.69
C ALA A 3 -24.93 5.00 -43.83
N SER A 4 -23.89 5.71 -44.29
CA SER A 4 -22.65 5.95 -43.53
C SER A 4 -22.86 6.81 -42.28
N ASP A 5 -23.80 7.76 -42.33
CA ASP A 5 -24.11 8.61 -41.18
C ASP A 5 -24.85 7.83 -40.10
N GLN A 6 -25.65 6.84 -40.51
CA GLN A 6 -26.41 5.95 -39.65
C GLN A 6 -25.51 4.91 -38.98
N GLU A 7 -24.60 4.27 -39.73
CA GLU A 7 -23.58 3.36 -39.16
C GLU A 7 -22.66 4.09 -38.17
N ALA A 8 -22.22 5.31 -38.51
CA ALA A 8 -21.41 6.11 -37.60
C ALA A 8 -22.17 6.53 -36.34
N ALA A 9 -23.49 6.76 -36.42
CA ALA A 9 -24.33 7.05 -35.26
C ALA A 9 -24.53 5.81 -34.38
N GLU A 10 -24.80 4.66 -34.98
CA GLU A 10 -24.94 3.38 -34.27
C GLU A 10 -23.64 2.99 -33.55
N GLN A 11 -22.49 3.17 -34.20
CA GLN A 11 -21.18 2.92 -33.59
C GLN A 11 -20.94 3.83 -32.36
N ARG A 12 -21.29 5.12 -32.44
CA ARG A 12 -21.19 6.04 -31.29
C ARG A 12 -22.09 5.64 -30.13
N VAL A 13 -23.31 5.17 -30.41
CA VAL A 13 -24.24 4.68 -29.39
C VAL A 13 -23.68 3.42 -28.73
N GLN A 14 -23.17 2.46 -29.51
CA GLN A 14 -22.53 1.24 -28.99
C GLN A 14 -21.33 1.57 -28.09
N ASP A 15 -20.47 2.52 -28.48
CA ASP A 15 -19.34 2.96 -27.67
C ASP A 15 -19.77 3.67 -26.37
N ALA A 16 -20.82 4.49 -26.43
CA ALA A 16 -21.39 5.13 -25.25
C ALA A 16 -21.99 4.10 -24.26
N VAL A 17 -22.71 3.10 -24.77
CA VAL A 17 -23.27 2.00 -23.97
C VAL A 17 -22.16 1.18 -23.33
N ARG A 18 -21.11 0.81 -24.07
CA ARG A 18 -19.95 0.08 -23.53
C ARG A 18 -19.24 0.87 -22.43
N ARG A 19 -19.04 2.18 -22.63
CA ARG A 19 -18.45 3.06 -21.61
C ARG A 19 -19.32 3.13 -20.36
N HIS A 20 -20.64 3.30 -20.53
CA HIS A 20 -21.58 3.36 -19.42
C HIS A 20 -21.62 2.05 -18.63
N ALA A 21 -21.68 0.90 -19.31
CA ALA A 21 -21.64 -0.41 -18.67
C ALA A 21 -20.36 -0.61 -17.85
N ARG A 22 -19.20 -0.21 -18.39
CA ARG A 22 -17.93 -0.26 -17.66
C ARG A 22 -17.96 0.63 -16.41
N THR A 23 -18.42 1.87 -16.53
CA THR A 23 -18.53 2.80 -15.39
C THR A 23 -19.47 2.26 -14.32
N ARG A 24 -20.60 1.67 -14.70
CA ARG A 24 -21.54 1.02 -13.77
C ARG A 24 -20.89 -0.14 -13.04
N ALA A 25 -20.20 -1.03 -13.74
CA ALA A 25 -19.50 -2.14 -13.12
C ALA A 25 -18.43 -1.69 -12.11
N PHE A 26 -17.70 -0.60 -12.40
CA PHE A 26 -16.77 -0.01 -11.44
C PHE A 26 -17.48 0.55 -10.21
N ALA A 27 -18.56 1.31 -10.39
CA ALA A 27 -19.33 1.85 -9.27
C ALA A 27 -19.90 0.74 -8.38
N GLU A 28 -20.45 -0.32 -8.99
CA GLU A 28 -20.96 -1.49 -8.26
C GLU A 28 -19.85 -2.22 -7.49
N ALA A 29 -18.65 -2.33 -8.08
CA ALA A 29 -17.49 -2.89 -7.39
C ALA A 29 -17.03 -2.00 -6.22
N GLU A 30 -17.02 -0.68 -6.39
CA GLU A 30 -16.69 0.29 -5.34
C GLU A 30 -17.70 0.21 -4.17
N ASP A 31 -18.99 0.06 -4.46
CA ASP A 31 -20.03 -0.11 -3.45
C ASP A 31 -19.82 -1.41 -2.64
N VAL A 32 -19.53 -2.52 -3.33
CA VAL A 32 -19.25 -3.81 -2.67
C VAL A 32 -17.98 -3.74 -1.83
N ILE A 33 -16.89 -3.19 -2.36
CA ILE A 33 -15.63 -3.02 -1.62
C ILE A 33 -15.87 -2.15 -0.39
N THR A 34 -16.59 -1.04 -0.55
CA THR A 34 -16.95 -0.14 0.55
C THR A 34 -17.76 -0.87 1.62
N ALA A 35 -18.76 -1.65 1.23
CA ALA A 35 -19.57 -2.43 2.15
C ALA A 35 -18.75 -3.47 2.92
N VAL A 36 -17.84 -4.19 2.24
CA VAL A 36 -16.93 -5.15 2.88
C VAL A 36 -15.98 -4.44 3.85
N LEU A 37 -15.40 -3.31 3.44
CA LEU A 37 -14.49 -2.55 4.31
C LEU A 37 -15.23 -1.92 5.49
N ALA A 38 -16.53 -1.61 5.36
CA ALA A 38 -17.37 -1.08 6.44
C ALA A 38 -17.91 -2.17 7.38
N ASP A 39 -17.76 -3.46 7.03
CA ASP A 39 -18.19 -4.56 7.89
C ASP A 39 -17.50 -4.46 9.27
N PRO A 40 -18.26 -4.54 10.38
CA PRO A 40 -17.70 -4.42 11.72
C PRO A 40 -16.62 -5.47 12.03
N GLY A 41 -16.78 -6.70 11.53
CA GLY A 41 -15.79 -7.76 11.72
C GLY A 41 -14.48 -7.47 11.00
N VAL A 42 -14.56 -6.90 9.79
CA VAL A 42 -13.38 -6.43 9.05
C VAL A 42 -12.70 -5.26 9.78
N GLN A 43 -13.47 -4.32 10.31
CA GLN A 43 -12.93 -3.21 11.10
C GLN A 43 -12.26 -3.67 12.40
N GLU A 44 -12.86 -4.62 13.12
CA GLU A 44 -12.26 -5.22 14.31
C GLU A 44 -10.98 -5.99 13.98
N ALA A 45 -10.99 -6.80 12.91
CA ALA A 45 -9.80 -7.50 12.47
C ALA A 45 -8.68 -6.52 12.10
N ARG A 46 -9.02 -5.45 11.38
CA ARG A 46 -8.11 -4.37 11.04
C ARG A 46 -7.51 -3.71 12.28
N ALA A 47 -8.32 -3.41 13.29
CA ALA A 47 -7.86 -2.78 14.53
C ALA A 47 -6.92 -3.71 15.32
N ARG A 48 -7.22 -5.02 15.37
CA ARG A 48 -6.34 -6.02 16.00
C ARG A 48 -5.00 -6.10 15.31
N VAL A 49 -4.98 -6.15 13.97
CA VAL A 49 -3.72 -6.16 13.20
C VAL A 49 -2.91 -4.91 13.51
N GLU A 50 -3.51 -3.71 13.45
CA GLU A 50 -2.81 -2.46 13.74
C GLU A 50 -2.23 -2.42 15.16
N ALA A 51 -2.97 -2.93 16.14
CA ALA A 51 -2.48 -3.05 17.52
C ALA A 51 -1.27 -3.99 17.60
N SER A 52 -1.34 -5.16 16.99
CA SER A 52 -0.23 -6.13 16.98
C SER A 52 1.00 -5.62 16.23
N GLU A 53 0.83 -4.96 15.08
CA GLU A 53 1.94 -4.35 14.33
C GLU A 53 2.62 -3.24 15.14
N THR A 54 1.83 -2.45 15.89
CA THR A 54 2.36 -1.39 16.75
C THR A 54 3.10 -1.97 17.94
N GLU A 55 2.52 -2.97 18.62
CA GLU A 55 3.14 -3.65 19.75
C GLU A 55 4.47 -4.30 19.35
N LEU A 56 4.47 -5.07 18.26
CA LEU A 56 5.69 -5.67 17.71
C LEU A 56 6.70 -4.59 17.27
N GLY A 57 6.23 -3.50 16.66
CA GLY A 57 7.07 -2.36 16.32
C GLY A 57 7.79 -1.79 17.53
N MET A 58 7.10 -1.67 18.66
CA MET A 58 7.64 -1.19 19.93
C MET A 58 8.62 -2.17 20.55
N GLU A 59 8.31 -3.47 20.55
CA GLU A 59 9.20 -4.53 21.06
C GLU A 59 10.54 -4.55 20.34
N LEU A 60 10.51 -4.32 19.03
CA LEU A 60 11.70 -4.36 18.18
C LEU A 60 12.54 -3.08 18.21
N CYS A 61 12.04 -1.99 18.82
CA CYS A 61 12.75 -0.70 18.88
C CYS A 61 14.19 -0.84 19.36
N ALA A 62 14.41 -1.52 20.49
CA ALA A 62 15.75 -1.63 21.07
C ALA A 62 16.77 -2.27 20.09
N ARG A 63 16.30 -3.17 19.23
CA ARG A 63 17.13 -3.88 18.26
C ARG A 63 17.26 -3.14 16.93
N LEU A 64 16.16 -2.55 16.44
CA LEU A 64 16.06 -2.03 15.08
C LEU A 64 16.20 -0.50 14.97
N GLN A 65 16.13 0.24 16.09
CA GLN A 65 16.34 1.69 16.11
C GLN A 65 17.64 2.16 15.42
N PRO A 66 18.78 1.45 15.51
CA PRO A 66 19.99 1.86 14.77
C PRO A 66 19.83 1.88 13.25
N PHE A 67 18.87 1.17 12.67
CA PHE A 67 18.56 1.26 11.24
C PHE A 67 17.76 2.53 10.93
N GLN A 68 16.78 2.87 11.79
CA GLN A 68 16.03 4.13 11.68
C GLN A 68 16.95 5.34 11.82
N ASP A 69 17.86 5.34 12.80
CA ASP A 69 18.78 6.48 13.00
C ASP A 69 19.67 6.71 11.77
N ARG A 70 20.11 5.62 11.12
CA ARG A 70 20.89 5.67 9.88
C ARG A 70 20.07 6.18 8.69
N TYR A 71 18.80 5.80 8.62
CA TYR A 71 17.86 6.31 7.61
C TYR A 71 17.60 7.81 7.82
N ASP A 72 17.29 8.23 9.04
CA ASP A 72 17.03 9.63 9.39
C ASP A 72 18.24 10.51 9.08
N GLN A 73 19.46 10.03 9.40
CA GLN A 73 20.70 10.68 9.01
C GLN A 73 20.84 10.80 7.48
N ALA A 74 20.61 9.71 6.74
CA ALA A 74 20.71 9.71 5.28
C ALA A 74 19.73 10.70 4.63
N VAL A 75 18.52 10.82 5.17
CA VAL A 75 17.54 11.81 4.74
C VAL A 75 18.03 13.22 5.03
N ALA A 76 18.54 13.49 6.23
CA ALA A 76 19.03 14.80 6.63
C ALA A 76 20.25 15.26 5.79
N GLU A 77 21.11 14.32 5.41
CA GLU A 77 22.33 14.57 4.63
C GLU A 77 22.11 14.51 3.11
N GLY A 78 20.94 14.04 2.66
CA GLY A 78 20.67 13.81 1.24
C GLY A 78 21.49 12.68 0.62
N ASP A 79 21.87 11.68 1.42
CA ASP A 79 22.69 10.53 0.99
C ASP A 79 21.84 9.53 0.17
N ALA A 80 21.72 9.81 -1.12
CA ALA A 80 20.97 8.99 -2.05
C ALA A 80 21.49 7.55 -2.13
N ALA A 81 22.80 7.33 -2.04
CA ALA A 81 23.39 5.99 -2.13
C ALA A 81 22.91 5.11 -0.97
N ARG A 82 22.91 5.67 0.25
CA ARG A 82 22.42 4.97 1.43
C ARG A 82 20.91 4.76 1.40
N LEU A 83 20.14 5.73 0.91
CA LEU A 83 18.69 5.60 0.74
C LEU A 83 18.30 4.55 -0.32
N THR A 84 19.14 4.32 -1.34
CA THR A 84 18.90 3.28 -2.36
C THR A 84 19.19 1.86 -1.86
N GLY A 85 19.94 1.70 -0.76
CA GLY A 85 20.25 0.41 -0.16
C GLY A 85 19.29 -0.03 0.94
N VAL A 86 18.16 0.66 1.09
CA VAL A 86 17.09 0.34 2.04
C VAL A 86 16.03 -0.50 1.31
N CYS A 87 15.45 -1.45 2.03
CA CYS A 87 14.37 -2.30 1.56
C CYS A 87 13.27 -1.51 0.85
N GLY A 88 12.85 -2.01 -0.32
CA GLY A 88 11.72 -1.47 -1.07
C GLY A 88 10.37 -1.66 -0.39
N GLY A 89 10.32 -2.49 0.66
CA GLY A 89 9.13 -2.87 1.42
C GLY A 89 8.30 -1.66 1.86
N LYS A 90 7.12 -1.56 1.26
CA LYS A 90 6.09 -0.57 1.59
C LYS A 90 4.97 -1.24 2.38
N HIS A 91 4.25 -0.46 3.15
CA HIS A 91 3.00 -0.89 3.74
C HIS A 91 1.93 0.06 3.24
N GLY A 92 1.00 -0.41 2.40
CA GLY A 92 0.08 0.45 1.64
C GLY A 92 -0.62 1.54 2.48
N ARG A 93 -0.92 1.25 3.75
CA ARG A 93 -1.51 2.23 4.68
C ARG A 93 -0.51 3.26 5.21
N TRP A 94 0.74 2.86 5.44
CA TRP A 94 1.78 3.66 6.12
C TRP A 94 2.83 4.23 5.16
N GLY A 95 2.79 3.85 3.89
CA GLY A 95 3.77 4.24 2.89
C GLY A 95 5.08 3.47 3.02
N ARG A 96 6.22 4.15 2.83
CA ARG A 96 7.54 3.57 3.02
C ARG A 96 7.81 3.43 4.51
N ILE A 97 7.73 2.19 4.98
CA ILE A 97 7.85 1.84 6.39
C ILE A 97 9.20 1.18 6.70
N CYS A 98 9.79 0.48 5.73
CA CYS A 98 10.94 -0.36 6.02
C CYS A 98 12.24 0.45 5.95
N VAL A 99 13.00 0.46 7.05
CA VAL A 99 14.33 1.09 7.13
C VAL A 99 15.48 0.07 7.19
N LEU A 100 15.15 -1.22 7.03
CA LEU A 100 16.12 -2.30 7.01
C LEU A 100 16.87 -2.34 5.66
N PRO A 101 18.05 -2.98 5.58
CA PRO A 101 18.80 -3.10 4.35
C PRO A 101 18.00 -3.84 3.27
N ASP A 102 18.27 -3.50 2.01
CA ASP A 102 17.74 -4.21 0.85
C ASP A 102 18.05 -5.72 0.93
N GLY A 103 17.08 -6.54 0.50
CA GLY A 103 17.17 -7.99 0.54
C GLY A 103 16.89 -8.65 1.89
N HIS A 104 16.63 -7.91 2.98
CA HIS A 104 16.28 -8.53 4.27
C HIS A 104 15.00 -9.37 4.22
N GLU A 105 14.09 -9.04 3.30
CA GLU A 105 12.86 -9.77 3.04
C GLU A 105 13.13 -11.23 2.63
N THR A 106 14.33 -11.54 2.12
CA THR A 106 14.72 -12.90 1.72
C THR A 106 15.08 -13.81 2.90
N SER A 107 15.53 -13.24 4.03
CA SER A 107 15.85 -14.04 5.22
C SER A 107 14.62 -14.35 6.06
N MET A 108 13.57 -13.53 5.94
CA MET A 108 12.35 -13.58 6.77
C MET A 108 12.60 -13.55 8.29
N GLU A 109 13.82 -13.19 8.72
CA GLU A 109 14.20 -13.14 10.14
C GLU A 109 13.59 -11.92 10.84
N GLU A 110 13.46 -10.81 10.12
CA GLU A 110 12.95 -9.55 10.62
C GLU A 110 11.71 -9.11 9.82
N PRO A 111 10.63 -8.68 10.49
CA PRO A 111 9.52 -8.04 9.79
C PRO A 111 9.97 -6.71 9.18
N HIS A 112 9.19 -6.19 8.23
CA HIS A 112 9.42 -4.83 7.76
C HIS A 112 9.19 -3.87 8.92
N TRP A 113 10.19 -3.06 9.25
CA TRP A 113 10.14 -2.22 10.43
C TRP A 113 10.60 -0.80 10.12
N GLY A 114 9.97 0.17 10.80
CA GLY A 114 10.38 1.56 10.84
C GLY A 114 9.34 2.39 11.56
N ARG A 115 9.08 3.60 11.07
CA ARG A 115 8.13 4.54 11.68
C ARG A 115 7.02 4.95 10.72
N THR A 116 5.82 5.15 11.27
CA THR A 116 4.71 5.80 10.56
C THR A 116 5.01 7.28 10.30
N SER A 117 4.15 7.95 9.54
CA SER A 117 4.29 9.40 9.28
C SER A 117 4.20 10.27 10.55
N GLU A 118 3.57 9.74 11.60
CA GLU A 118 3.50 10.36 12.93
C GLU A 118 4.70 10.00 13.84
N GLY A 119 5.69 9.27 13.31
CA GLY A 119 6.90 8.88 14.03
C GLY A 119 6.74 7.67 14.95
N ARG A 120 5.62 6.94 14.89
CA ARG A 120 5.37 5.77 15.74
C ARG A 120 6.06 4.52 15.18
N PRO A 121 6.81 3.75 15.99
CA PRO A 121 7.36 2.47 15.56
C PRO A 121 6.28 1.48 15.15
N ILE A 122 6.57 0.69 14.11
CA ILE A 122 5.59 -0.22 13.51
C ILE A 122 6.34 -1.37 12.81
N ALA A 123 5.81 -2.59 12.94
CA ALA A 123 6.35 -3.79 12.31
C ALA A 123 5.28 -4.47 11.45
N GLY A 124 5.51 -4.58 10.14
CA GLY A 124 4.66 -5.29 9.20
C GLY A 124 5.16 -6.70 8.91
N VAL A 125 4.28 -7.69 9.02
CA VAL A 125 4.56 -9.10 8.66
C VAL A 125 3.96 -9.38 7.29
N GLY A 126 4.82 -9.52 6.28
CA GLY A 126 4.43 -9.86 4.90
C GLY A 126 4.76 -8.77 3.88
N SER A 127 4.77 -9.15 2.60
CA SER A 127 4.93 -8.24 1.47
C SER A 127 3.62 -7.47 1.24
N ALA A 128 3.71 -6.21 0.85
CA ALA A 128 2.50 -5.53 0.41
C ALA A 128 2.01 -6.15 -0.91
N PRO A 129 0.69 -6.21 -1.15
CA PRO A 129 0.13 -6.85 -2.34
C PRO A 129 0.53 -6.17 -3.67
N ASP A 130 1.32 -5.11 -3.62
CA ASP A 130 1.84 -4.32 -4.72
C ASP A 130 3.37 -4.46 -4.90
N ASP A 131 3.97 -5.53 -4.35
CA ASP A 131 5.38 -5.91 -4.52
C ASP A 131 5.63 -6.91 -5.70
N TRP A 132 4.71 -6.98 -6.67
CA TRP A 132 4.85 -7.76 -7.92
C TRP A 132 4.68 -6.88 -9.17
#